data_AF-A0A5N7SMK3-F1
#
_entry.id   AF-A0A5N7SMK3-F1
#
_cell.length_a   1.000
_cell.length_b   1.000
_cell.length_c   1.000
_cell.angle_alpha   90.00
_cell.angle_beta   90.00
_cell.angle_gamma   90.00
#
_symmetry.space_group_name_H-M   'P 1'
#
loop_
_entity.id
_entity.type
_entity.pdbx_description
1 polymer ?
#
loop_
_entity_poly.entity_id
_entity_poly.type
_entity_poly.pdbx_seq_one_letter_code
_entity_poly.pdbx_strand_id
1 'polypeptide(L)'
;NHVLVVEDIFRHHLQGRKHGYTMRNTDHTPTLPALWESVQAMDRWYVEFVDACPDEVLAKVVHFEFVGGGQGAMTREQIVLHVVNHGSYHRGFVSDMMYQVPFVPPANDLPVFLRDCYREDKG
;
A
#
# COMPACT_ATOMS: atom_id res chain seq x y z
N ASN A 1 10.73 0.02 -3.59
CA ASN A 1 10.21 0.67 -4.82
C ASN A 1 8.97 -0.02 -5.38
N HIS A 2 9.03 -1.32 -5.69
CA HIS A 2 7.87 -2.10 -6.18
C HIS A 2 6.54 -1.82 -5.46
N VAL A 3 6.55 -1.92 -4.12
CA VAL A 3 5.37 -1.70 -3.27
C VAL A 3 4.72 -0.34 -3.57
N LEU A 4 5.49 0.74 -3.49
CA LEU A 4 5.02 2.10 -3.80
C LEU A 4 4.42 2.22 -5.20
N VAL A 5 5.00 1.57 -6.22
CA VAL A 5 4.47 1.62 -7.59
C VAL A 5 3.12 0.91 -7.68
N VAL A 6 2.99 -0.26 -7.05
CA VAL A 6 1.72 -1.00 -7.01
C VAL A 6 0.65 -0.21 -6.27
N GLU A 7 1.00 0.39 -5.13
CA GLU A 7 0.11 1.29 -4.38
C GLU A 7 -0.35 2.48 -5.24
N ASP A 8 0.56 3.13 -5.97
CA ASP A 8 0.17 4.25 -6.82
C ASP A 8 -0.75 3.84 -7.99
N ILE A 9 -0.54 2.64 -8.55
CA ILE A 9 -1.44 2.07 -9.57
C ILE A 9 -2.86 1.95 -9.00
N PHE A 10 -3.00 1.36 -7.81
CA PHE A 10 -4.31 1.21 -7.17
C PHE A 10 -4.90 2.54 -6.70
N ARG A 11 -4.10 3.50 -6.26
CA ARG A 11 -4.53 4.88 -6.00
C ARG A 11 -5.18 5.50 -7.23
N HIS A 12 -4.56 5.37 -8.40
CA HIS A 12 -5.15 5.87 -9.64
C HIS A 12 -6.48 5.18 -9.98
N HIS A 13 -6.59 3.86 -9.78
CA HIS A 13 -7.84 3.14 -9.94
C HIS A 13 -8.93 3.65 -9.00
N LEU A 14 -8.61 3.88 -7.71
CA LEU A 14 -9.55 4.43 -6.72
C LEU A 14 -10.04 5.83 -7.11
N GLN A 15 -9.18 6.64 -7.72
CA GLN A 15 -9.48 7.98 -8.23
C GLN A 15 -10.22 7.97 -9.58
N GLY A 16 -10.40 6.82 -10.22
CA GLY A 16 -10.95 6.72 -11.57
C GLY A 16 -10.04 7.36 -12.64
N ARG A 17 -8.74 7.45 -12.37
CA ARG A 17 -7.74 8.05 -13.28
C ARG A 17 -6.90 6.96 -13.93
N LYS A 18 -6.45 7.21 -15.17
CA LYS A 18 -5.44 6.38 -15.81
C LYS A 18 -4.06 6.72 -15.24
N HIS A 19 -3.28 5.70 -14.88
CA HIS A 19 -1.86 5.86 -14.55
C HIS A 19 -0.96 5.66 -15.78
N GLY A 20 0.29 6.10 -15.70
CA GLY A 20 1.29 5.95 -16.76
C GLY A 20 2.12 4.66 -16.69
N TYR A 21 1.96 3.84 -15.65
CA TYR A 21 2.79 2.65 -15.44
C TYR A 21 2.59 1.56 -16.51
N THR A 22 3.70 1.10 -17.07
CA THR A 22 3.78 -0.08 -17.98
C THR A 22 4.41 -1.29 -17.29
N MET A 23 5.05 -1.08 -16.14
CA MET A 23 5.67 -2.10 -15.29
C MET A 23 5.34 -1.83 -13.82
N ARG A 24 5.52 -2.84 -12.97
CA ARG A 24 5.31 -2.74 -11.51
C ARG A 24 6.54 -2.25 -10.76
N ASN A 25 7.48 -1.62 -11.47
CA ASN A 25 8.69 -1.00 -10.95
C ASN A 25 9.03 0.19 -11.86
N THR A 26 9.82 1.15 -11.35
CA THR A 26 10.41 2.20 -12.18
C THR A 26 11.75 1.76 -12.74
N ASP A 27 12.15 2.32 -13.88
CA ASP A 27 13.42 2.01 -14.56
C ASP A 27 14.63 2.33 -13.67
N HIS A 28 14.52 3.39 -12.86
CA HIS A 28 15.52 3.78 -11.88
C HIS A 28 14.97 3.62 -10.47
N THR A 29 15.75 2.97 -9.61
CA THR A 29 15.44 2.90 -8.19
C THR A 29 15.67 4.27 -7.55
N PRO A 30 14.66 4.87 -6.89
CA PRO A 30 14.82 6.13 -6.18
C PRO A 30 15.85 6.00 -5.05
N THR A 31 16.45 7.11 -4.63
CA THR A 31 17.27 7.14 -3.42
C THR A 31 16.42 6.76 -2.20
N LEU A 32 17.06 6.24 -1.15
CA LEU A 32 16.34 5.88 0.07
C LEU A 32 15.56 7.05 0.69
N PRO A 33 16.10 8.28 0.80
CA PRO A 33 15.33 9.41 1.31
C PRO A 33 14.12 9.77 0.45
N ALA A 34 14.27 9.79 -0.88
CA ALA A 34 13.15 10.10 -1.78
C ALA A 34 12.08 9.00 -1.74
N LEU A 35 12.48 7.73 -1.67
CA LEU A 35 11.56 6.62 -1.51
C LEU A 35 10.80 6.71 -0.18
N TRP A 36 11.50 7.05 0.91
CA TRP A 36 10.91 7.23 2.23
C TRP A 36 9.85 8.32 2.24
N GLU A 37 10.16 9.50 1.71
CA GLU A 37 9.20 10.60 1.59
C GLU A 37 7.96 10.21 0.76
N SER A 38 8.18 9.49 -0.34
CA SER A 38 7.09 9.05 -1.22
C SER A 38 6.16 8.04 -0.55
N VAL A 39 6.71 7.07 0.18
CA VAL A 39 5.92 6.08 0.94
C VAL A 39 5.10 6.78 2.02
N GLN A 40 5.71 7.66 2.82
CA GLN A 40 5.00 8.40 3.86
C GLN A 40 3.86 9.26 3.29
N ALA A 41 4.03 9.83 2.09
CA ALA A 41 2.99 10.57 1.40
C ALA A 41 1.86 9.67 0.87
N MET A 42 2.20 8.46 0.38
CA MET A 42 1.22 7.47 -0.07
C MET A 42 0.38 6.96 1.11
N ASP A 43 1.01 6.63 2.24
CA ASP A 43 0.34 6.16 3.45
C ASP A 43 -0.69 7.19 3.94
N ARG A 44 -0.30 8.47 4.03
CA ARG A 44 -1.22 9.56 4.39
C ARG A 44 -2.39 9.65 3.43
N TRP A 45 -2.14 9.56 2.12
CA TRP A 45 -3.20 9.61 1.11
C TRP A 45 -4.22 8.49 1.30
N TYR A 46 -3.78 7.26 1.59
CA TYR A 46 -4.68 6.13 1.81
C TYR A 46 -5.51 6.28 3.10
N VAL A 47 -4.89 6.76 4.18
CA VAL A 47 -5.62 7.05 5.43
C VAL A 47 -6.69 8.12 5.18
N GLU A 48 -6.31 9.25 4.58
CA GLU A 48 -7.24 10.34 4.24
C GLU A 48 -8.37 9.87 3.30
N PHE A 49 -8.05 8.99 2.34
CA PHE A 49 -9.04 8.41 1.44
C PHE A 49 -10.06 7.55 2.18
N VAL A 50 -9.62 6.66 3.07
CA VAL A 50 -10.50 5.78 3.84
C VAL A 50 -11.36 6.61 4.81
N ASP A 51 -10.76 7.56 5.52
CA ASP A 51 -11.48 8.44 6.48
C ASP A 51 -12.57 9.27 5.81
N ALA A 52 -12.38 9.65 4.55
CA ALA A 52 -13.34 10.43 3.77
C ALA A 52 -14.44 9.58 3.11
N CYS A 53 -14.32 8.25 3.09
CA CYS A 53 -15.25 7.36 2.39
C CYS A 53 -16.23 6.69 3.38
N PRO A 54 -17.54 6.97 3.29
CA PRO A 54 -18.52 6.18 4.03
C PRO A 54 -18.60 4.75 3.47
N ASP A 55 -19.15 3.83 4.26
CA ASP A 55 -19.23 2.40 3.95
C ASP A 55 -19.85 2.11 2.57
N GLU A 56 -20.88 2.89 2.16
CA GLU A 56 -21.52 2.71 0.86
C GLU A 56 -20.60 3.10 -0.30
N VAL A 57 -19.66 4.01 -0.08
CA VAL A 57 -18.62 4.34 -1.05
C VAL A 57 -17.58 3.24 -1.08
N LEU A 58 -17.12 2.75 0.08
CA LEU A 58 -16.15 1.65 0.17
C LEU A 58 -16.65 0.36 -0.51
N ALA A 59 -17.95 0.10 -0.46
CA ALA A 59 -18.61 -1.04 -1.11
C ALA A 59 -18.69 -0.94 -2.66
N LYS A 60 -18.45 0.23 -3.25
CA LYS A 60 -18.55 0.41 -4.71
C LYS A 60 -17.40 -0.28 -5.45
N VAL A 61 -17.76 -1.02 -6.49
CA VAL A 61 -16.82 -1.68 -7.40
C VAL A 61 -16.06 -0.66 -8.26
N VAL A 62 -14.75 -0.89 -8.39
CA VAL A 62 -13.83 -0.23 -9.31
C VAL A 62 -13.41 -1.28 -10.35
N HIS A 63 -13.67 -0.97 -11.62
CA HIS A 63 -13.15 -1.74 -12.75
C HIS A 63 -11.83 -1.13 -13.19
N PHE A 64 -10.83 -1.97 -13.43
CA PHE A 64 -9.50 -1.53 -13.83
C PHE A 64 -8.84 -2.53 -14.77
N GLU A 65 -7.75 -2.10 -15.42
CA GLU A 65 -6.91 -2.97 -16.24
C GLU A 65 -5.61 -3.27 -15.48
N PHE A 66 -5.18 -4.52 -15.48
CA PHE A 66 -3.90 -4.90 -14.88
C PHE A 66 -2.74 -4.37 -15.71
N VAL A 67 -1.64 -3.98 -15.03
CA VAL A 67 -0.35 -3.79 -15.70
C VAL A 67 0.11 -5.14 -16.27
N GLY A 68 0.22 -5.21 -17.60
CA GLY A 68 0.46 -6.45 -18.35
C GLY A 68 -0.77 -7.00 -19.08
N GLY A 69 -1.93 -6.33 -18.94
CA GLY A 69 -3.17 -6.64 -19.64
C GLY A 69 -4.16 -7.48 -18.83
N GLY A 70 -5.41 -7.44 -19.26
CA GLY A 70 -6.53 -8.11 -18.58
C GLY A 70 -7.33 -7.17 -17.69
N GLN A 71 -8.58 -7.52 -17.42
CA GLN A 71 -9.52 -6.70 -16.66
C GLN A 71 -9.69 -7.25 -15.23
N GLY A 72 -9.73 -6.35 -14.26
CA GLY A 72 -9.99 -6.62 -12.86
C GLY A 72 -11.20 -5.84 -12.35
N ALA A 73 -11.81 -6.32 -11.27
CA ALA A 73 -12.89 -5.65 -10.58
C ALA A 73 -12.80 -5.95 -9.09
N MET A 74 -12.79 -4.91 -8.26
CA MET A 74 -12.72 -5.01 -6.80
C MET A 74 -13.52 -3.86 -6.18
N THR A 75 -14.12 -4.06 -5.01
CA THR A 75 -14.63 -2.93 -4.22
C THR A 75 -13.46 -2.05 -3.77
N ARG A 76 -13.74 -0.80 -3.39
CA ARG A 76 -12.70 0.10 -2.86
C ARG A 76 -12.10 -0.47 -1.57
N GLU A 77 -12.94 -1.05 -0.71
CA GLU A 77 -12.48 -1.78 0.48
C GLU A 77 -11.54 -2.94 0.13
N GLN A 78 -11.89 -3.76 -0.86
CA GLN A 78 -11.04 -4.87 -1.31
C GLN A 78 -9.70 -4.37 -1.84
N ILE A 79 -9.66 -3.22 -2.52
CA ILE A 79 -8.41 -2.60 -2.98
C ILE A 79 -7.54 -2.17 -1.79
N VAL A 80 -8.13 -1.53 -0.78
CA VAL A 80 -7.40 -1.14 0.44
C VAL A 80 -6.83 -2.37 1.14
N LEU A 81 -7.64 -3.42 1.31
CA LEU A 81 -7.18 -4.68 1.90
C LEU A 81 -6.06 -5.33 1.08
N HIS A 82 -6.16 -5.30 -0.25
CA HIS A 82 -5.10 -5.79 -1.13
C HIS A 82 -3.79 -5.05 -0.94
N VAL A 83 -3.82 -3.72 -0.87
CA VAL A 83 -2.63 -2.89 -0.63
C VAL A 83 -1.96 -3.26 0.69
N VAL A 84 -2.73 -3.34 1.79
CA VAL A 84 -2.21 -3.72 3.12
C VAL A 84 -1.57 -5.12 3.07
N ASN A 85 -2.23 -6.08 2.43
CA ASN A 85 -1.72 -7.44 2.33
C ASN A 85 -0.48 -7.54 1.42
N HIS A 86 -0.46 -6.83 0.30
CA HIS A 86 0.69 -6.76 -0.63
C HIS A 86 1.92 -6.17 0.05
N GLY A 87 1.75 -5.07 0.78
CA GLY A 87 2.81 -4.47 1.60
C GLY A 87 3.35 -5.43 2.66
N SER A 88 2.45 -6.12 3.38
CA SER A 88 2.83 -7.12 4.39
C SER A 88 3.62 -8.28 3.81
N TYR A 89 3.17 -8.82 2.67
CA TYR A 89 3.87 -9.89 1.95
C TYR A 89 5.30 -9.49 1.57
N HIS A 90 5.49 -8.31 0.96
CA HIS A 90 6.81 -7.85 0.55
C HIS A 90 7.71 -7.45 1.73
N ARG A 91 7.14 -6.94 2.82
CA ARG A 91 7.88 -6.65 4.05
C ARG A 91 8.39 -7.91 4.74
N GLY A 92 7.75 -9.05 4.52
CA GLY A 92 8.28 -10.37 4.91
C GLY A 92 9.67 -10.62 4.35
N PHE A 93 9.90 -10.37 3.05
CA PHE A 93 11.22 -10.52 2.43
C PHE A 93 12.26 -9.56 3.02
N VAL A 94 11.86 -8.33 3.35
CA VAL A 94 12.75 -7.35 3.99
C VAL A 94 13.14 -7.80 5.39
N SER A 95 12.18 -8.36 6.13
CA SER A 95 12.43 -8.90 7.47
C SER A 95 13.41 -10.06 7.42
N ASP A 96 13.26 -10.98 6.46
CA ASP A 96 14.21 -12.08 6.22
C ASP A 96 15.62 -11.55 5.93
N MET A 97 15.75 -10.59 4.99
CA MET A 97 17.06 -9.97 4.69
C MET A 97 17.71 -9.30 5.90
N MET A 98 16.92 -8.69 6.79
CA MET A 98 17.42 -8.07 8.02
C MET A 98 18.00 -9.11 9.00
N TYR A 99 17.43 -10.31 9.06
CA TYR A 99 17.98 -11.42 9.87
C TYR A 99 19.25 -12.04 9.29
N GLN A 100 19.58 -11.78 8.02
CA GLN A 100 20.83 -12.26 7.40
C GLN A 100 22.05 -11.45 7.84
N VAL A 101 21.85 -10.33 8.53
CA VAL A 101 22.91 -9.56 9.19
C VAL A 101 22.72 -9.62 10.72
N PRO A 102 23.71 -9.20 11.55
CA PRO A 102 23.59 -9.16 13.01
C PRO A 102 22.61 -8.08 13.52
N PHE A 103 21.39 -8.05 13.00
CA PHE A 103 20.34 -7.12 13.32
C PHE A 103 19.03 -7.89 13.57
N VAL A 104 18.31 -7.50 14.61
CA VAL A 104 16.98 -8.04 14.91
C VAL A 104 15.97 -6.95 14.58
N PRO A 105 15.15 -7.09 13.53
CA PRO A 105 14.14 -6.10 13.20
C PRO A 105 13.08 -6.02 14.30
N PRO A 106 12.45 -4.85 14.49
CA PRO A 106 11.32 -4.73 15.39
C PRO A 106 10.15 -5.62 14.94
N ALA A 107 9.29 -5.97 15.89
CA ALA A 107 8.07 -6.71 15.62
C ALA A 107 7.22 -5.99 14.56
N ASN A 108 6.59 -6.80 13.74
CA ASN A 108 6.12 -6.39 12.44
C ASN A 108 4.62 -6.71 12.26
N ASP A 109 4.04 -7.38 13.25
CA ASP A 109 2.72 -7.97 13.26
C ASP A 109 1.62 -6.99 13.65
N LEU A 110 0.43 -7.15 13.06
CA LEU A 110 -0.75 -6.34 13.37
C LEU A 110 -1.12 -6.36 14.87
N PRO A 111 -1.13 -7.51 15.59
CA PRO A 111 -1.44 -7.51 17.02
C PRO A 111 -0.46 -6.69 17.86
N VAL A 112 0.82 -6.65 17.46
CA VAL A 112 1.84 -5.86 18.17
C VAL A 112 1.63 -4.37 17.89
N PHE A 113 1.35 -4.01 16.64
CA PHE A 113 0.99 -2.63 16.28
C PHE A 113 -0.24 -2.15 17.08
N LEU A 114 -1.30 -2.96 17.15
CA LEU A 114 -2.52 -2.61 17.89
C LEU A 114 -2.27 -2.42 19.40
N ARG A 115 -1.37 -3.23 19.98
CA ARG A 115 -1.03 -3.15 21.41
C ARG A 115 -0.14 -1.95 21.74
N ASP A 116 0.88 -1.69 20.92
CA ASP A 116 1.99 -0.79 21.29
C ASP A 116 1.92 0.58 20.61
N CYS A 117 1.33 0.66 19.41
CA CYS A 117 1.38 1.83 18.55
C CYS A 117 0.01 2.46 18.31
N TYR A 118 -1.01 1.65 18.06
CA TYR A 118 -2.36 2.14 17.80
C TYR A 118 -2.94 2.74 19.08
N ARG A 119 -3.23 4.04 19.03
CA ARG A 119 -3.97 4.73 20.08
C ARG A 119 -5.31 5.09 19.45
N GLU A 120 -6.39 4.50 19.94
CA GLU A 120 -7.71 5.02 19.66
C GLU A 120 -7.73 6.46 20.17
N ASP A 121 -7.91 7.43 19.27
CA ASP A 121 -8.36 8.75 19.68
C ASP A 121 -9.74 8.53 20.31
N LYS A 122 -9.74 8.51 21.66
CA LYS A 122 -10.98 8.59 22.42
C LYS A 122 -11.54 9.98 22.16
N GLY A 123 -12.41 10.08 21.14
CA GLY A 123 -13.33 11.19 20.97
C GLY A 123 -14.19 11.39 22.21
#